data_AF-A0A7C6KPZ9-F1
#
_entry.id   AF-A0A7C6KPZ9-F1
#
_cell.length_a   1.000
_cell.length_b   1.000
_cell.length_c   1.000
_cell.angle_alpha   90.00
_cell.angle_beta   90.00
_cell.angle_gamma   90.00
#
_symmetry.space_group_name_H-M   'P 1'
#
loop_
_entity.id
_entity.type
_entity.pdbx_description
1 polymer ?
#
loop_
_entity_poly.entity_id
_entity_poly.type
_entity_poly.pdbx_seq_one_letter_code
_entity_poly.pdbx_strand_id
1 'polypeptide(L)'
;MILYTPRGLKIRLPIPYVFALIKRLYPERSAYQVLTTAEAVDEIPSFLCNVALLTALFTKASFWGTISASTIAVLLGKVIIWNGLFLIPGLPTMALIWSYLPPSFLRMPFIAILGFVLAGWTGLWAVLLAYLMVTVLGEAASLLFGKLRSKPGFIVTESEMCFFDAYNLHASAVGAITKNVGVSDEELEESNWILPFMEYIGGLSDQVRQMMGVEKEGESDG
;
A
#
# COMPACT_ATOMS: atom_id res chain seq x y z
N MET A 1 15.62 6.00 -12.46
CA MET A 1 14.49 6.92 -12.19
C MET A 1 13.60 6.26 -11.14
N ILE A 2 13.01 7.05 -10.24
CA ILE A 2 12.12 6.56 -9.18
C ILE A 2 10.69 6.59 -9.71
N LEU A 3 9.92 5.54 -9.48
CA LEU A 3 8.50 5.48 -9.82
C LEU A 3 7.66 5.85 -8.59
N TYR A 4 6.70 6.74 -8.79
CA TYR A 4 5.64 6.99 -7.80
C TYR A 4 4.36 6.32 -8.28
N THR A 5 3.69 5.62 -7.38
CA THR A 5 2.34 5.09 -7.61
C THR A 5 1.30 6.24 -7.62
N PRO A 6 0.03 5.99 -8.01
CA PRO A 6 -0.98 7.06 -8.14
C PRO A 6 -1.15 7.97 -6.92
N ARG A 7 -0.93 7.45 -5.71
CA ARG A 7 -1.05 8.13 -4.42
C ARG A 7 0.29 8.41 -3.76
N GLY A 8 1.39 8.19 -4.46
CA GLY A 8 2.73 8.63 -4.05
C GLY A 8 3.55 7.63 -3.24
N LEU A 9 3.18 6.34 -3.20
CA LEU A 9 4.09 5.30 -2.71
C LEU A 9 5.31 5.27 -3.61
N LYS A 10 6.49 5.33 -2.99
CA LYS A 10 7.76 5.47 -3.69
C LYS A 10 8.37 4.09 -3.98
N ILE A 11 8.36 3.67 -5.24
CA ILE A 11 9.01 2.45 -5.71
C ILE A 11 10.39 2.80 -6.28
N ARG A 12 11.44 2.22 -5.70
CA ARG A 12 12.84 2.49 -6.04
C ARG A 12 13.43 1.51 -7.06
N LEU A 13 12.63 0.55 -7.53
CA LEU A 13 13.01 -0.35 -8.61
C LEU A 13 13.14 0.41 -9.94
N PRO A 14 14.00 -0.05 -10.87
CA PRO A 14 14.06 0.50 -12.22
C PRO A 14 12.70 0.41 -12.91
N ILE A 15 12.29 1.49 -13.60
CA ILE A 15 11.06 1.53 -14.39
C ILE A 15 10.96 0.34 -15.36
N PRO A 16 12.01 0.00 -16.17
CA PRO A 16 11.94 -1.15 -17.06
C PRO A 16 11.56 -2.45 -16.34
N TYR A 17 12.14 -2.68 -15.17
CA TYR A 17 11.89 -3.87 -14.36
C TYR A 17 10.45 -3.93 -13.84
N VAL A 18 9.92 -2.81 -13.33
CA VAL A 18 8.54 -2.74 -12.82
C VAL A 18 7.53 -3.00 -13.94
N PHE A 19 7.70 -2.34 -15.08
CA PHE A 19 6.73 -2.44 -16.18
C PHE A 19 6.90 -3.73 -16.98
N ALA A 20 8.07 -4.34 -17.00
CA ALA A 20 8.26 -5.70 -17.51
C ALA A 20 7.46 -6.73 -16.72
N LEU A 21 7.45 -6.63 -15.39
CA LEU A 21 6.59 -7.49 -14.55
C LEU A 21 5.11 -7.23 -14.85
N ILE A 22 4.68 -5.96 -14.84
CA ILE A 22 3.27 -5.61 -15.14
C ILE A 22 2.86 -6.08 -16.53
N LYS A 23 3.76 -6.04 -17.52
CA LYS A 23 3.47 -6.50 -18.90
C LYS A 23 2.96 -7.92 -18.95
N ARG A 24 3.45 -8.82 -18.09
CA ARG A 24 2.99 -10.22 -18.02
C ARG A 24 1.52 -10.37 -17.65
N LEU A 25 0.94 -9.34 -17.02
CA LEU A 25 -0.46 -9.30 -16.59
C LEU A 25 -1.32 -8.48 -17.55
N TYR A 26 -0.71 -7.77 -18.49
CA TYR A 26 -1.38 -6.91 -19.44
C TYR A 26 -1.89 -7.73 -20.65
N PRO A 27 -3.08 -7.45 -21.21
CA PRO A 27 -3.96 -6.31 -20.93
C PRO A 27 -4.98 -6.54 -19.80
N GLU A 28 -5.05 -7.75 -19.25
CA GLU A 28 -6.08 -8.15 -18.28
C GLU A 28 -6.01 -7.34 -16.98
N ARG A 29 -4.80 -6.94 -16.57
CA ARG A 29 -4.53 -6.04 -15.45
C ARG A 29 -3.68 -4.87 -15.92
N SER A 30 -4.16 -3.65 -15.69
CA SER A 30 -3.42 -2.43 -16.02
C SER A 30 -2.38 -2.10 -14.96
N ALA A 31 -1.36 -1.32 -15.35
CA ALA A 31 -0.35 -0.81 -14.41
C ALA A 31 -0.99 -0.04 -13.25
N TYR A 32 -2.02 0.77 -13.53
CA TYR A 32 -2.75 1.51 -12.52
C TYR A 32 -3.34 0.59 -11.45
N GLN A 33 -3.97 -0.53 -11.84
CA GLN A 33 -4.56 -1.49 -10.91
C GLN A 33 -3.50 -2.15 -10.01
N VAL A 34 -2.38 -2.58 -10.60
CA VAL A 34 -1.29 -3.23 -9.87
C VAL A 34 -0.65 -2.25 -8.88
N LEU A 35 -0.32 -1.03 -9.32
CA LEU A 35 0.32 -0.01 -8.48
C LEU A 35 -0.62 0.49 -7.37
N THR A 36 -1.92 0.63 -7.65
CA THR A 36 -2.93 0.96 -6.62
C THR A 36 -3.08 -0.18 -5.61
N THR A 37 -2.93 -1.43 -6.04
CA THR A 37 -2.95 -2.58 -5.12
C THR A 37 -1.72 -2.59 -4.23
N ALA A 38 -0.55 -2.17 -4.74
CA ALA A 38 0.66 -2.04 -3.92
C ALA A 38 0.46 -1.03 -2.77
N GLU A 39 -0.20 0.10 -3.03
CA GLU A 39 -0.59 1.07 -1.99
C GLU A 39 -1.58 0.49 -0.99
N ALA A 40 -2.57 -0.26 -1.47
CA ALA A 40 -3.52 -0.93 -0.58
C ALA A 40 -2.81 -1.93 0.35
N VAL A 41 -1.83 -2.68 -0.17
CA VAL A 41 -1.01 -3.60 0.62
C VAL A 41 -0.20 -2.84 1.66
N ASP A 42 0.42 -1.72 1.30
CA ASP A 42 1.18 -0.84 2.21
C ASP A 42 0.31 -0.27 3.35
N GLU A 43 -0.97 -0.02 3.09
CA GLU A 43 -1.93 0.47 4.09
C GLU A 43 -2.45 -0.60 5.06
N ILE A 44 -2.21 -1.90 4.84
CA ILE A 44 -2.73 -3.00 5.69
C ILE A 44 -2.39 -2.82 7.19
N PRO A 45 -1.14 -2.54 7.60
CA PRO A 45 -0.80 -2.42 9.01
C PRO A 45 -1.53 -1.25 9.67
N SER A 46 -1.65 -0.13 8.97
CA SER A 46 -2.42 1.04 9.42
C SER A 46 -3.91 0.68 9.54
N PHE A 47 -4.49 0.04 8.52
CA PHE A 47 -5.87 -0.42 8.56
C PHE A 47 -6.15 -1.31 9.79
N LEU A 48 -5.33 -2.34 10.01
CA LEU A 48 -5.48 -3.25 11.14
C LEU A 48 -5.31 -2.54 12.48
N CYS A 49 -4.35 -1.60 12.59
CA CYS A 49 -4.17 -0.75 13.76
C CYS A 49 -5.47 -0.05 14.15
N ASN A 50 -6.08 0.63 13.17
CA ASN A 50 -7.25 1.46 13.38
C ASN A 50 -8.48 0.61 13.71
N VAL A 51 -8.65 -0.53 13.04
CA VAL A 51 -9.71 -1.49 13.39
C VAL A 51 -9.55 -1.97 14.83
N ALA A 52 -8.36 -2.45 15.22
CA ALA A 52 -8.12 -2.94 16.58
C ALA A 52 -8.32 -1.84 17.63
N LEU A 53 -7.85 -0.62 17.34
CA LEU A 53 -8.00 0.54 18.20
C LEU A 53 -9.49 0.88 18.42
N LEU A 54 -10.26 0.99 17.34
CA LEU A 54 -11.69 1.27 17.40
C LEU A 54 -12.43 0.17 18.17
N THR A 55 -12.17 -1.10 17.86
CA THR A 55 -12.78 -2.23 18.56
C THR A 55 -12.46 -2.19 20.06
N ALA A 56 -11.21 -1.92 20.44
CA ALA A 56 -10.82 -1.82 21.85
C ALA A 56 -11.53 -0.66 22.57
N LEU A 57 -11.66 0.50 21.92
CA LEU A 57 -12.40 1.64 22.49
C LEU A 57 -13.90 1.33 22.65
N PHE A 58 -14.55 0.76 21.63
CA PHE A 58 -15.97 0.41 21.69
C PHE A 58 -16.29 -0.66 22.73
N THR A 59 -15.38 -1.61 22.94
CA THR A 59 -15.49 -2.66 23.97
C THR A 59 -15.05 -2.19 25.36
N LYS A 60 -14.64 -0.93 25.50
CA LYS A 60 -14.14 -0.33 26.74
C LYS A 60 -12.97 -1.13 27.33
N ALA A 61 -12.08 -1.61 26.46
CA ALA A 61 -10.84 -2.24 26.89
C ALA A 61 -10.04 -1.30 27.81
N SER A 62 -9.22 -1.88 28.69
CA SER A 62 -8.33 -1.10 29.54
C SER A 62 -7.35 -0.27 28.69
N PHE A 63 -6.82 0.80 29.28
CA PHE A 63 -5.83 1.67 28.63
C PHE A 63 -4.69 0.88 27.97
N TRP A 64 -4.08 -0.05 28.72
CA TRP A 64 -3.01 -0.91 28.22
C TRP A 64 -3.52 -1.96 27.22
N GLY A 65 -4.75 -2.44 27.38
CA GLY A 65 -5.39 -3.34 26.42
C GLY A 65 -5.51 -2.71 25.03
N THR A 66 -5.99 -1.46 24.95
CA THR A 66 -6.10 -0.70 23.70
C THR A 66 -4.74 -0.53 23.03
N ILE A 67 -3.73 -0.05 23.76
CA ILE A 67 -2.37 0.15 23.23
C ILE A 67 -1.79 -1.17 22.71
N SER A 68 -1.91 -2.24 23.50
CA SER A 68 -1.36 -3.56 23.15
C SER A 68 -2.04 -4.15 21.92
N ALA A 69 -3.38 -4.10 21.86
CA ALA A 69 -4.15 -4.61 20.74
C ALA A 69 -3.78 -3.92 19.42
N SER A 70 -3.70 -2.59 19.41
CA SER A 70 -3.31 -1.80 18.23
C SER A 70 -1.87 -2.10 17.81
N THR A 71 -0.95 -2.21 18.77
CA THR A 71 0.46 -2.53 18.49
C THR A 71 0.60 -3.92 17.88
N ILE A 72 -0.07 -4.93 18.46
CA ILE A 72 -0.07 -6.30 17.93
C ILE A 72 -0.66 -6.32 16.52
N ALA A 73 -1.76 -5.60 16.26
CA ALA A 73 -2.40 -5.54 14.96
C ALA A 73 -1.47 -5.01 13.86
N VAL A 74 -0.66 -3.99 14.15
CA VAL A 74 0.35 -3.46 13.22
C VAL A 74 1.45 -4.47 12.94
N LEU A 75 2.00 -5.07 14.00
CA LEU A 75 3.05 -6.07 13.85
C LEU A 75 2.55 -7.27 13.03
N LEU A 76 1.31 -7.70 13.25
CA LEU A 76 0.65 -8.72 12.42
C LEU A 76 0.51 -8.27 10.96
N GLY A 77 0.08 -7.03 10.71
CA GLY A 77 0.02 -6.47 9.35
C GLY A 77 1.37 -6.49 8.64
N LYS A 78 2.43 -6.09 9.34
CA LYS A 78 3.80 -6.15 8.80
C LYS A 78 4.25 -7.58 8.53
N VAL A 79 3.94 -8.52 9.42
CA VAL A 79 4.22 -9.95 9.21
C VAL A 79 3.45 -10.50 8.00
N ILE A 80 2.21 -10.06 7.76
CA ILE A 80 1.41 -10.41 6.58
C ILE A 80 2.12 -9.97 5.31
N ILE A 81 2.51 -8.69 5.22
CA ILE A 81 3.24 -8.14 4.06
C ILE A 81 4.54 -8.91 3.88
N TRP A 82 5.36 -9.06 4.92
CA TRP A 82 6.65 -9.74 4.76
C TRP A 82 6.49 -11.16 4.27
N ASN A 83 5.51 -11.92 4.75
CA ASN A 83 5.37 -13.30 4.29
C ASN A 83 4.55 -13.43 2.99
N GLY A 84 4.10 -12.31 2.40
CA GLY A 84 3.18 -12.32 1.27
C GLY A 84 1.89 -13.08 1.58
N LEU A 85 1.50 -13.14 2.86
CA LEU A 85 0.39 -13.96 3.36
C LEU A 85 -0.94 -13.23 3.16
N PHE A 86 -1.34 -13.03 1.91
CA PHE A 86 -2.69 -12.56 1.56
C PHE A 86 -3.70 -13.70 1.57
N LEU A 87 -3.52 -14.66 2.47
CA LEU A 87 -4.39 -15.82 2.64
C LEU A 87 -5.81 -15.40 3.06
N ILE A 88 -5.98 -14.20 3.63
CA ILE A 88 -7.28 -13.68 4.05
C ILE A 88 -8.00 -13.08 2.84
N PRO A 89 -9.06 -13.72 2.31
CA PRO A 89 -9.81 -13.19 1.18
C PRO A 89 -10.40 -11.82 1.53
N GLY A 90 -10.29 -10.86 0.62
CA GLY A 90 -10.86 -9.52 0.80
C GLY A 90 -10.02 -8.54 1.64
N LEU A 91 -8.94 -8.97 2.30
CA LEU A 91 -8.07 -8.05 3.06
C LEU A 91 -7.47 -6.94 2.17
N PRO A 92 -6.92 -7.21 0.97
CA PRO A 92 -6.45 -6.16 0.07
C PRO A 92 -7.58 -5.22 -0.38
N THR A 93 -8.79 -5.74 -0.60
CA THR A 93 -9.96 -4.94 -0.97
C THR A 93 -10.37 -3.99 0.16
N MET A 94 -10.38 -4.46 1.40
CA MET A 94 -10.68 -3.63 2.56
C MET A 94 -9.59 -2.57 2.79
N ALA A 95 -8.32 -2.93 2.63
CA ALA A 95 -7.22 -1.99 2.72
C ALA A 95 -7.26 -0.94 1.58
N LEU A 96 -7.72 -1.33 0.39
CA LEU A 96 -7.96 -0.39 -0.71
C LEU A 96 -9.08 0.60 -0.37
N ILE A 97 -10.20 0.13 0.17
CA ILE A 97 -11.29 1.01 0.65
C ILE A 97 -10.76 1.95 1.74
N TRP A 98 -9.98 1.41 2.68
CA TRP A 98 -9.35 2.19 3.75
C TRP A 98 -8.41 3.25 3.20
N SER A 99 -7.69 2.95 2.11
CA SER A 99 -6.83 3.92 1.46
C SER A 99 -7.68 5.11 1.00
N TYR A 100 -8.89 4.96 0.46
CA TYR A 100 -9.71 6.10 -0.02
C TYR A 100 -10.16 7.06 1.09
N LEU A 101 -10.03 6.68 2.36
CA LEU A 101 -10.25 7.61 3.45
C LEU A 101 -9.22 8.76 3.40
N PRO A 102 -9.53 9.91 4.03
CA PRO A 102 -8.62 11.04 4.10
C PRO A 102 -7.22 10.60 4.54
N PRO A 103 -6.15 11.29 4.10
CA PRO A 103 -4.79 10.93 4.46
C PRO A 103 -4.60 10.79 5.97
N SER A 104 -3.61 10.00 6.38
CA SER A 104 -3.33 9.68 7.80
C SER A 104 -3.32 10.88 8.74
N PHE A 105 -2.87 12.06 8.27
CA PHE A 105 -2.84 13.29 9.08
C PHE A 105 -4.24 13.82 9.45
N LEU A 106 -5.28 13.52 8.66
CA LEU A 106 -6.67 13.84 8.99
C LEU A 106 -7.35 12.73 9.80
N ARG A 107 -6.94 11.47 9.61
CA ARG A 107 -7.51 10.32 10.35
C ARG A 107 -7.15 10.37 11.83
N MET A 108 -5.90 10.70 12.15
CA MET A 108 -5.41 10.72 13.52
C MET A 108 -6.22 11.65 14.47
N PRO A 109 -6.44 12.95 14.16
CA PRO A 109 -7.21 13.82 15.04
C PRO A 109 -8.65 13.33 15.21
N PHE A 110 -9.26 12.79 14.16
CA PHE A 110 -10.62 12.24 14.24
C PHE A 110 -10.70 11.06 15.23
N ILE A 111 -9.76 10.12 15.13
CA ILE A 111 -9.71 8.95 16.02
C ILE A 111 -9.35 9.35 17.46
N ALA A 112 -8.50 10.35 17.63
CA ALA A 112 -8.17 10.92 18.95
C ALA A 112 -9.39 11.57 19.61
N ILE A 113 -10.15 12.38 18.86
CA ILE A 113 -11.42 12.96 19.33
C ILE A 113 -12.41 11.86 19.69
N LEU A 114 -12.54 10.83 18.85
CA LEU A 114 -13.42 9.70 19.13
C LEU A 114 -13.00 8.94 20.40
N GLY A 115 -11.69 8.75 20.62
CA GLY A 115 -11.15 8.18 21.85
C GLY A 115 -11.52 9.01 23.08
N PHE A 116 -11.45 10.34 22.97
CA PHE A 116 -11.91 11.25 24.02
C PHE A 116 -13.42 11.13 24.28
N VAL A 117 -14.25 11.06 23.23
CA VAL A 117 -15.70 10.92 23.37
C VAL A 117 -16.08 9.59 24.05
N LEU A 118 -15.41 8.48 23.70
CA LEU A 118 -15.76 7.15 24.18
C LEU A 118 -15.24 6.83 25.59
N ALA A 119 -14.05 7.32 25.95
CA ALA A 119 -13.39 6.99 27.21
C ALA A 119 -12.74 8.19 27.93
N GLY A 120 -13.02 9.42 27.51
CA GLY A 120 -12.44 10.63 28.09
C GLY A 120 -10.93 10.74 27.84
N TRP A 121 -10.23 11.40 28.76
CA TRP A 121 -8.78 11.60 28.66
C TRP A 121 -7.99 10.30 28.54
N THR A 122 -8.44 9.21 29.18
CA THR A 122 -7.74 7.92 29.08
C THR A 122 -7.82 7.35 27.67
N GLY A 123 -8.96 7.49 26.99
CA GLY A 123 -9.12 7.11 25.58
C GLY A 123 -8.23 7.94 24.67
N LEU A 124 -8.22 9.26 24.82
CA LEU A 124 -7.34 10.14 24.05
C LEU A 124 -5.87 9.74 24.16
N TRP A 125 -5.38 9.58 25.40
CA TRP A 125 -3.98 9.21 25.64
C TRP A 125 -3.65 7.80 25.16
N ALA A 126 -4.60 6.85 25.27
CA ALA A 126 -4.42 5.50 24.74
C ALA A 126 -4.22 5.54 23.22
N VAL A 127 -5.01 6.34 22.50
CA VAL A 127 -4.88 6.51 21.05
C VAL A 127 -3.52 7.12 20.69
N LEU A 128 -3.15 8.23 21.33
CA LEU A 128 -1.89 8.92 21.04
C LEU A 128 -0.67 8.03 21.30
N LEU A 129 -0.65 7.32 22.43
CA LEU A 129 0.43 6.40 22.75
C LEU A 129 0.43 5.16 21.86
N ALA A 130 -0.74 4.64 21.47
CA ALA A 130 -0.82 3.55 20.50
C ALA A 130 -0.16 3.94 19.17
N TYR A 131 -0.49 5.11 18.62
CA TYR A 131 0.17 5.60 17.40
C TYR A 131 1.67 5.77 17.58
N LEU A 132 2.12 6.38 18.69
CA LEU A 132 3.54 6.54 18.98
C LEU A 132 4.27 5.19 19.00
N MET A 133 3.73 4.21 19.74
CA MET A 133 4.30 2.87 19.84
C MET A 133 4.31 2.16 18.49
N VAL A 134 3.24 2.29 17.71
CA VAL A 134 3.11 1.73 16.37
C VAL A 134 4.16 2.31 15.42
N THR A 135 4.39 3.62 15.44
CA THR A 135 5.42 4.25 14.63
C THR A 135 6.80 3.77 15.04
N VAL A 136 7.14 3.83 16.34
CA VAL A 136 8.48 3.45 16.82
C VAL A 136 8.78 1.97 16.58
N LEU A 137 7.86 1.08 16.98
CA LEU A 137 8.04 -0.35 16.82
C LEU A 137 7.93 -0.78 15.35
N GLY A 138 7.05 -0.13 14.58
CA GLY A 138 6.89 -0.41 13.16
C GLY A 138 8.14 -0.11 12.35
N GLU A 139 8.79 1.03 12.60
CA GLU A 139 10.07 1.40 11.98
C GLU A 139 11.21 0.47 12.43
N ALA A 140 11.28 0.17 13.73
CA ALA A 140 12.27 -0.77 14.25
C ALA A 140 12.12 -2.16 13.60
N ALA A 141 10.88 -2.63 13.44
CA ALA A 141 10.56 -3.83 12.68
C ALA A 141 11.06 -3.73 11.24
N SER A 142 10.68 -2.70 10.49
CA SER A 142 11.10 -2.55 9.09
C SER A 142 12.63 -2.53 8.93
N LEU A 143 13.37 -1.92 9.85
CA LEU A 143 14.83 -1.94 9.85
C LEU A 143 15.42 -3.32 10.12
N LEU A 144 14.87 -4.08 11.08
CA LEU A 144 15.35 -5.41 11.42
C LEU A 144 15.09 -6.41 10.29
N PHE A 145 13.87 -6.41 9.76
CA PHE A 145 13.46 -7.36 8.74
C PHE A 145 13.94 -6.99 7.33
N GLY A 146 14.12 -5.70 7.03
CA GLY A 146 14.73 -5.24 5.79
C GLY A 146 16.17 -5.78 5.62
N LYS A 147 16.94 -5.88 6.71
CA LYS A 147 18.28 -6.49 6.69
C LYS A 147 18.23 -7.98 6.35
N LEU A 148 17.31 -8.71 6.96
CA LEU A 148 17.18 -10.17 6.80
C LEU A 148 16.81 -10.59 5.37
N ARG A 149 16.17 -9.70 4.60
CA ARG A 149 15.70 -9.97 3.24
C ARG A 149 16.46 -9.24 2.13
N SER A 150 17.47 -8.45 2.48
CA SER A 150 18.38 -7.91 1.49
C SER A 150 19.05 -9.05 0.73
N LYS A 151 18.65 -9.27 -0.54
CA LYS A 151 19.34 -10.19 -1.45
C LYS A 151 20.51 -9.43 -2.09
N PRO A 152 21.61 -10.12 -2.47
CA PRO A 152 22.67 -9.49 -3.25
C PRO A 152 22.08 -8.85 -4.51
N GLY A 153 22.29 -7.56 -4.71
CA GLY A 153 21.90 -6.81 -5.91
C GLY A 153 20.74 -5.83 -5.77
N PHE A 154 19.85 -5.97 -4.78
CA PHE A 154 18.75 -5.01 -4.56
C PHE A 154 18.45 -4.78 -3.08
N ILE A 155 18.35 -3.50 -2.69
CA ILE A 155 17.77 -3.12 -1.38
C ILE A 155 16.26 -3.19 -1.55
N VAL A 156 15.64 -4.27 -1.07
CA VAL A 156 14.19 -4.42 -1.04
C VAL A 156 13.65 -3.69 0.19
N THR A 157 13.01 -2.54 -0.01
CA THR A 157 12.28 -1.83 1.05
C THR A 157 10.85 -2.36 1.15
N GLU A 158 10.09 -1.89 2.15
CA GLU A 158 8.70 -2.27 2.37
C GLU A 158 7.84 -2.00 1.13
N SER A 159 8.03 -0.83 0.49
CA SER A 159 7.30 -0.45 -0.72
C SER A 159 7.54 -1.40 -1.90
N GLU A 160 8.76 -1.93 -2.06
CA GLU A 160 9.03 -2.95 -3.08
C GLU A 160 8.39 -4.29 -2.74
N MET A 161 8.35 -4.68 -1.45
CA MET A 161 7.62 -5.88 -1.03
C MET A 161 6.14 -5.75 -1.36
N CYS A 162 5.51 -4.62 -1.02
CA CYS A 162 4.11 -4.35 -1.35
C CYS A 162 3.85 -4.40 -2.86
N PHE A 163 4.79 -3.93 -3.68
CA PHE A 163 4.70 -4.07 -5.14
C PHE A 163 4.78 -5.54 -5.61
N PHE A 164 5.75 -6.31 -5.13
CA PHE A 164 5.87 -7.73 -5.50
C PHE A 164 4.66 -8.55 -5.07
N ASP A 165 4.13 -8.24 -3.89
CA ASP A 165 2.93 -8.83 -3.33
C ASP A 165 1.69 -8.49 -4.17
N ALA A 166 1.54 -7.22 -4.56
CA ALA A 166 0.48 -6.80 -5.48
C ALA A 166 0.59 -7.49 -6.84
N TYR A 167 1.79 -7.57 -7.41
CA TYR A 167 2.03 -8.33 -8.64
C TYR A 167 1.61 -9.80 -8.47
N ASN A 168 2.03 -10.46 -7.39
CA ASN A 168 1.71 -11.86 -7.13
C ASN A 168 0.22 -12.10 -6.92
N LEU A 169 -0.49 -11.17 -6.29
CA LEU A 169 -1.94 -11.20 -6.14
C LEU A 169 -2.65 -11.15 -7.51
N HIS A 170 -2.25 -10.22 -8.38
CA HIS A 170 -2.82 -10.10 -9.71
C HIS A 170 -2.44 -11.27 -10.62
N ALA A 171 -1.18 -11.73 -10.56
CA ALA A 171 -0.71 -12.93 -11.26
C ALA A 171 -1.52 -14.16 -10.87
N SER A 172 -1.79 -14.34 -9.56
CA SER A 172 -2.66 -15.41 -9.07
C SER A 172 -4.09 -15.30 -9.57
N ALA A 173 -4.66 -14.09 -9.64
CA ALA A 173 -6.04 -13.87 -10.09
C ALA A 173 -6.22 -14.11 -11.59
N VAL A 174 -5.19 -13.85 -12.38
CA VAL A 174 -5.16 -14.06 -13.84
C VAL A 174 -4.82 -15.51 -14.21
N GLY A 175 -4.33 -16.31 -13.26
CA GLY A 175 -3.81 -17.65 -13.54
C GLY A 175 -2.47 -17.63 -14.27
N ALA A 176 -1.72 -16.52 -14.17
CA ALA A 176 -0.43 -16.36 -14.81
C ALA A 176 0.55 -17.43 -14.32
N ILE A 177 1.29 -18.02 -15.27
CA ILE A 177 2.09 -19.24 -15.10
C ILE A 177 3.22 -19.06 -14.07
N THR A 178 3.68 -17.83 -13.81
CA THR A 178 4.79 -17.60 -12.88
C THR A 178 4.54 -16.43 -11.90
N LYS A 179 4.64 -16.74 -10.61
CA LYS A 179 4.88 -15.78 -9.51
C LYS A 179 6.35 -15.36 -9.42
N ASN A 180 7.12 -15.63 -10.50
CA ASN A 180 8.53 -15.36 -10.51
C ASN A 180 8.74 -13.84 -10.67
N VAL A 181 9.39 -13.23 -9.70
CA VAL A 181 9.74 -11.80 -9.75
C VAL A 181 11.03 -11.55 -10.55
N GLY A 182 11.74 -12.59 -10.98
CA GLY A 182 12.87 -12.45 -11.91
C GLY A 182 12.38 -12.00 -13.29
N VAL A 183 13.09 -11.06 -13.89
CA VAL A 183 12.85 -10.52 -15.24
C VAL A 183 14.06 -10.87 -16.11
N SER A 184 13.84 -11.40 -17.31
CA SER A 184 14.92 -11.71 -18.26
C SER A 184 15.42 -10.46 -18.98
N ASP A 185 16.61 -10.54 -19.59
CA ASP A 185 17.16 -9.41 -20.38
C ASP A 185 16.25 -9.05 -21.57
N GLU A 186 15.62 -10.05 -22.20
CA GLU A 186 14.63 -9.86 -23.26
C GLU A 186 13.43 -9.05 -22.76
N GLU A 187 12.93 -9.33 -21.55
CA GLU A 187 11.81 -8.60 -20.97
C GLU A 187 12.17 -7.15 -20.59
N LEU A 188 13.46 -6.84 -20.44
CA LEU A 188 13.96 -5.49 -20.17
C LEU A 188 14.08 -4.64 -21.45
N GLU A 189 13.96 -5.23 -22.65
CA GLU A 189 13.92 -4.48 -23.89
C GLU A 189 12.70 -3.56 -23.93
N GLU A 190 12.92 -2.29 -24.31
CA GLU A 190 11.91 -1.23 -24.25
C GLU A 190 10.61 -1.59 -24.98
N SER A 191 10.71 -2.23 -26.14
CA SER A 191 9.55 -2.69 -26.93
C SER A 191 8.60 -3.61 -26.15
N ASN A 192 9.12 -4.32 -25.14
CA ASN A 192 8.35 -5.31 -24.41
C ASN A 192 7.56 -4.71 -23.24
N TRP A 193 8.03 -3.63 -22.62
CA TRP A 193 7.38 -3.03 -21.44
C TRP A 193 6.87 -1.59 -21.62
N ILE A 194 7.20 -0.91 -22.72
CA ILE A 194 6.87 0.52 -22.89
C ILE A 194 5.37 0.80 -22.95
N LEU A 195 4.56 -0.12 -23.50
CA LEU A 195 3.12 0.09 -23.67
C LEU A 195 2.38 0.32 -22.34
N PRO A 196 2.45 -0.59 -21.34
CA PRO A 196 1.80 -0.36 -20.05
C PRO A 196 2.37 0.87 -19.30
N PHE A 197 3.61 1.27 -19.57
CA PHE A 197 4.18 2.50 -19.03
C PHE A 197 3.54 3.75 -19.63
N MET A 198 3.43 3.82 -20.96
CA MET A 198 2.84 4.96 -21.66
C MET A 198 1.37 5.15 -21.30
N GLU A 199 0.60 4.05 -21.21
CA GLU A 199 -0.79 4.11 -20.75
C GLU A 199 -0.90 4.62 -19.31
N TYR A 200 0.00 4.21 -18.43
CA TYR A 200 0.02 4.67 -17.05
C TYR A 200 0.27 6.17 -16.94
N ILE A 201 1.30 6.67 -17.65
CA ILE A 201 1.65 8.09 -17.65
C ILE A 201 0.54 8.93 -18.31
N GLY A 202 -0.02 8.45 -19.43
CA GLY A 202 -1.15 9.09 -20.10
C GLY A 202 -2.36 9.23 -19.17
N GLY A 203 -2.76 8.14 -18.50
CA GLY A 203 -3.88 8.13 -17.57
C GLY A 203 -3.69 9.04 -16.35
N LEU A 204 -2.47 9.17 -15.82
CA LEU A 204 -2.17 10.11 -14.75
C LEU A 204 -2.34 11.57 -15.21
N SER A 205 -1.91 11.89 -16.43
CA SER A 205 -2.02 13.25 -16.97
C SER A 205 -3.48 13.70 -17.12
N ASP A 206 -4.37 12.78 -17.51
CA ASP A 206 -5.79 13.04 -17.64
C ASP A 206 -6.48 13.21 -16.28
N GLN A 207 -6.11 12.41 -15.28
CA GLN A 207 -6.64 12.57 -13.91
C GLN A 207 -6.22 13.91 -13.30
N VAL A 208 -4.98 14.34 -13.50
CA VAL A 208 -4.50 15.65 -13.03
C VAL A 208 -5.26 16.78 -13.73
N ARG A 209 -5.51 16.67 -15.04
CA ARG A 209 -6.34 17.64 -15.78
C ARG A 209 -7.77 17.71 -15.24
N GLN A 210 -8.40 16.57 -15.00
CA GLN A 210 -9.73 16.49 -14.40
C GLN A 210 -9.79 17.10 -12.99
N MET A 211 -8.81 16.81 -12.13
CA MET A 211 -8.73 17.39 -10.79
C MET A 211 -8.49 18.91 -10.80
N MET A 212 -7.81 19.43 -11.81
CA MET A 212 -7.61 20.87 -11.99
C MET A 212 -8.79 21.57 -12.67
N GLY A 213 -9.88 20.85 -13.01
CA GLY A 213 -11.02 21.41 -13.71
C GLY A 213 -10.69 21.93 -15.11
N VAL A 214 -9.58 21.45 -15.71
CA VAL A 214 -9.20 21.79 -17.08
C VAL A 214 -9.98 20.84 -17.98
N GLU A 215 -11.17 21.28 -18.41
CA GLU A 215 -11.90 20.60 -19.48
C GLU A 215 -11.00 20.49 -20.71
N LYS A 216 -11.17 19.40 -21.49
CA LYS A 216 -10.54 19.27 -22.81
C LYS A 216 -11.05 20.42 -23.69
N GLU A 217 -10.37 21.56 -23.69
CA GLU A 217 -10.50 22.53 -24.76
C GLU A 217 -9.98 21.85 -26.03
N GLY A 218 -10.90 21.52 -26.94
CA GLY A 218 -10.56 21.18 -28.32
C GLY A 218 -10.81 19.75 -28.77
N GLU A 219 -12.04 19.28 -28.67
CA GLU A 219 -12.66 18.53 -29.77
C GLU A 219 -13.91 19.32 -30.20
N SER A 220 -13.69 20.51 -30.75
CA SER A 220 -14.69 21.10 -31.65
C SER A 220 -14.41 20.51 -33.03
N ASP A 221 -15.30 19.63 -33.45
CA ASP A 221 -15.36 19.02 -34.77
C ASP A 221 -15.03 20.02 -35.88
N GLY A 222 -14.02 19.68 -36.69
CA GLY A 222 -13.78 20.21 -38.02
C GLY A 222 -13.95 19.09 -39.04
#